data_AF-A0A936LNF1-F1
#
_entry.id   AF-A0A936LNF1-F1
#
_cell.length_a   1.000
_cell.length_b   1.000
_cell.length_c   1.000
_cell.angle_alpha   90.00
_cell.angle_beta   90.00
_cell.angle_gamma   90.00
#
_symmetry.space_group_name_H-M   'P 1'
#
loop_
_entity.id
_entity.type
_entity.pdbx_description
1 polymer ?
#
loop_
_entity_poly.entity_id
_entity_poly.type
_entity_poly.pdbx_seq_one_letter_code
_entity_poly.pdbx_strand_id
1 'polypeptide(L)'
;MNERTITQSTTTHQPLRALVVDDRDDVAMGLAMFLKQLGYTVQVANQAQEALEKGGLFRPDVVFLDIGLPDLSGYEVCVEMRRSEWGANAFIVAVTGRSETSDMLRAAETGFDRHVSKPMGFGTLREILRTVETRAA
;
A
#
# COMPACT_ATOMS: atom_id res chain seq x y z
N MET A 1 35.32 -3.52 37.21
CA MET A 1 35.91 -3.61 35.86
C MET A 1 35.20 -4.73 35.11
N ASN A 2 34.36 -4.59 34.09
CA ASN A 2 33.83 -3.45 33.33
C ASN A 2 32.39 -3.84 32.93
N GLU A 3 31.40 -3.04 33.29
CA GLU A 3 30.02 -3.18 32.81
C GLU A 3 29.91 -2.41 31.50
N ARG A 4 29.81 -3.13 30.38
CA ARG A 4 29.57 -2.53 29.06
C ARG A 4 28.12 -2.07 29.02
N THR A 5 27.89 -0.78 29.24
CA THR A 5 26.63 -0.11 28.98
C THR A 5 26.32 -0.21 27.48
N ILE A 6 25.36 -1.04 27.11
CA ILE A 6 24.76 -1.04 25.78
C ILE A 6 23.72 0.07 25.79
N THR A 7 24.09 1.25 25.33
CA THR A 7 23.12 2.32 25.03
C THR A 7 22.42 1.97 23.72
N GLN A 8 21.30 1.25 23.78
CA GLN A 8 20.38 1.16 22.65
C GLN A 8 19.63 2.49 22.56
N SER A 9 19.97 3.29 21.56
CA SER A 9 19.18 4.45 21.14
C SER A 9 17.81 3.95 20.66
N THR A 10 16.77 4.19 21.45
CA THR A 10 15.38 3.94 21.06
C THR A 10 14.93 5.06 20.12
N THR A 11 15.14 4.89 18.82
CA THR A 11 14.43 5.71 17.83
C THR A 11 12.97 5.28 17.88
N THR A 12 12.07 6.11 18.44
CA THR A 12 10.62 5.90 18.38
C THR A 12 10.14 6.15 16.95
N HIS A 13 10.39 5.20 16.05
CA HIS A 13 9.84 5.27 14.71
C HIS A 13 8.33 5.00 14.80
N GLN A 14 7.51 5.96 14.39
CA GLN A 14 6.06 5.76 14.34
C GLN A 14 5.76 4.60 13.37
N PRO A 15 4.79 3.73 13.68
CA PRO A 15 4.43 2.64 12.79
C PRO A 15 3.92 3.19 11.46
N LEU A 16 4.50 2.70 10.35
CA LEU A 16 4.08 3.07 9.01
C LEU A 16 2.61 2.70 8.76
N ARG A 17 1.96 3.46 7.90
CA ARG A 17 0.53 3.39 7.62
C ARG A 17 0.29 2.75 6.27
N ALA A 18 -0.52 1.71 6.23
CA ALA A 18 -0.93 1.05 5.00
C ALA A 18 -2.44 1.18 4.76
N LEU A 19 -2.82 1.51 3.53
CA LEU A 19 -4.21 1.43 3.08
C LEU A 19 -4.34 0.24 2.12
N VAL A 20 -5.22 -0.69 2.42
CA VAL A 20 -5.56 -1.83 1.53
C VAL A 20 -6.90 -1.53 0.88
N VAL A 21 -6.97 -1.59 -0.44
CA VAL A 21 -8.17 -1.33 -1.24
C VAL A 21 -8.48 -2.54 -2.09
N ASP A 22 -9.55 -3.26 -1.74
CA ASP A 22 -9.98 -4.48 -2.44
C ASP A 22 -11.47 -4.70 -2.16
N ASP A 23 -12.26 -4.97 -3.20
CA ASP A 23 -13.71 -5.19 -3.08
C ASP A 23 -14.04 -6.52 -2.41
N ARG A 24 -13.07 -7.42 -2.31
CA ARG A 24 -13.19 -8.70 -1.62
C ARG A 24 -12.67 -8.64 -0.19
N ASP A 25 -13.60 -8.61 0.76
CA ASP A 25 -13.30 -8.53 2.21
C ASP A 25 -12.31 -9.59 2.70
N ASP A 26 -12.40 -10.82 2.21
CA ASP A 26 -11.52 -11.93 2.60
C ASP A 26 -10.06 -11.65 2.21
N VAL A 27 -9.86 -11.13 0.99
CA VAL A 27 -8.54 -10.78 0.45
C VAL A 27 -7.99 -9.54 1.18
N ALA A 28 -8.81 -8.50 1.31
CA ALA A 28 -8.44 -7.25 1.96
C ALA A 28 -8.00 -7.48 3.41
N MET A 29 -8.81 -8.24 4.16
CA MET A 29 -8.55 -8.53 5.57
C MET A 29 -7.32 -9.42 5.76
N GLY A 30 -7.11 -10.41 4.88
CA GLY A 30 -5.92 -11.26 4.92
C GLY A 30 -4.63 -10.46 4.80
N LEU A 31 -4.55 -9.55 3.82
CA LEU A 31 -3.40 -8.65 3.66
C LEU A 31 -3.27 -7.69 4.86
N ALA A 32 -4.38 -7.13 5.33
CA ALA A 32 -4.35 -6.20 6.45
C ALA A 32 -3.87 -6.85 7.76
N MET A 33 -4.32 -8.07 8.07
CA MET A 33 -3.83 -8.83 9.24
C MET A 33 -2.34 -9.07 9.15
N PHE A 34 -1.85 -9.46 7.98
CA PHE A 34 -0.44 -9.72 7.76
C PHE A 34 0.42 -8.44 7.92
N LEU A 35 -0.01 -7.32 7.35
CA LEU A 35 0.66 -6.02 7.51
C LEU A 35 0.67 -5.55 8.99
N LYS A 36 -0.44 -5.73 9.71
CA LYS A 36 -0.52 -5.45 11.16
C LYS A 36 0.50 -6.27 11.95
N GLN A 37 0.67 -7.55 11.61
CA GLN A 37 1.67 -8.42 12.25
C GLN A 37 3.10 -7.93 12.01
N LEU A 38 3.35 -7.21 10.90
CA LEU A 38 4.63 -6.58 10.59
C LEU A 38 4.80 -5.19 11.24
N GLY A 39 3.84 -4.74 12.06
CA GLY A 39 3.94 -3.48 12.80
C GLY A 39 3.34 -2.27 12.07
N TYR A 40 2.64 -2.46 10.96
CA TYR A 40 1.96 -1.37 10.26
C TYR A 40 0.63 -1.04 10.94
N THR A 41 0.26 0.24 10.93
CA THR A 41 -1.12 0.65 11.16
C THR A 41 -1.87 0.50 9.84
N VAL A 42 -2.98 -0.24 9.82
CA VAL A 42 -3.65 -0.59 8.55
C VAL A 42 -5.11 -0.19 8.56
N GLN A 43 -5.54 0.49 7.50
CA GLN A 43 -6.94 0.66 7.14
C GLN A 43 -7.29 -0.13 5.88
N VAL A 44 -8.55 -0.55 5.79
CA VAL A 44 -9.12 -1.23 4.63
C VAL A 44 -10.20 -0.34 4.03
N ALA A 45 -10.29 -0.27 2.71
CA ALA A 45 -11.41 0.28 1.97
C ALA A 45 -11.87 -0.75 0.93
N ASN A 46 -13.18 -0.88 0.72
CA ASN A 46 -13.73 -1.86 -0.21
C ASN A 46 -14.24 -1.23 -1.51
N GLN A 47 -14.27 0.11 -1.55
CA GLN A 47 -14.74 0.87 -2.70
C GLN A 47 -13.82 2.06 -2.96
N ALA A 48 -13.83 2.55 -4.20
CA ALA A 48 -12.98 3.64 -4.65
C ALA A 48 -13.15 4.94 -3.83
N GLN A 49 -14.40 5.36 -3.61
CA GLN A 49 -14.71 6.58 -2.86
C GLN A 49 -14.22 6.50 -1.42
N GLU A 50 -14.47 5.36 -0.77
CA GLU A 50 -14.01 5.10 0.59
C GLU A 50 -12.48 5.13 0.68
N ALA A 51 -11.77 4.63 -0.34
CA ALA A 51 -10.32 4.67 -0.39
C ALA A 51 -9.77 6.11 -0.47
N LEU A 52 -10.41 6.98 -1.25
CA LEU A 52 -10.01 8.39 -1.35
C LEU A 52 -10.25 9.15 -0.03
N GLU A 53 -11.41 8.92 0.60
CA GLU A 53 -11.76 9.54 1.89
C GLU A 53 -10.85 9.06 3.02
N LYS A 54 -10.70 7.73 3.17
CA LYS A 54 -9.80 7.14 4.16
C LYS A 54 -8.36 7.57 3.90
N GLY A 55 -7.92 7.58 2.65
CA GLY A 55 -6.58 8.03 2.27
C GLY A 55 -6.29 9.48 2.70
N GLY A 56 -7.25 10.39 2.51
CA GLY A 56 -7.11 11.79 2.91
C GLY A 56 -6.96 11.99 4.42
N LEU A 57 -7.73 11.25 5.21
CA LEU A 57 -7.72 11.32 6.68
C LEU A 57 -6.53 10.55 7.27
N PHE A 58 -6.27 9.36 6.75
CA PHE A 58 -5.27 8.43 7.28
C PHE A 58 -3.86 8.74 6.79
N ARG A 59 -3.70 9.36 5.62
CA ARG A 59 -2.44 9.68 4.94
C ARG A 59 -1.46 8.49 4.90
N PRO A 60 -1.81 7.39 4.23
CA PRO A 60 -0.99 6.18 4.22
C PRO A 60 0.39 6.40 3.57
N ASP A 61 1.40 5.69 4.08
CA ASP A 61 2.74 5.63 3.49
C ASP A 61 2.78 4.65 2.31
N VAL A 62 1.92 3.63 2.34
CA VAL A 62 1.74 2.67 1.25
C VAL A 62 0.26 2.37 1.00
N VAL A 63 -0.11 2.28 -0.28
CA VAL A 63 -1.44 1.86 -0.73
C VAL A 63 -1.31 0.59 -1.55
N PHE A 64 -2.07 -0.45 -1.18
CA PHE A 64 -2.26 -1.64 -2.00
C PHE A 64 -3.63 -1.54 -2.66
N LEU A 65 -3.67 -1.26 -3.96
CA LEU A 65 -4.89 -0.98 -4.71
C LEU A 65 -5.19 -2.11 -5.69
N ASP A 66 -6.32 -2.78 -5.50
CA ASP A 66 -6.84 -3.69 -6.51
C ASP A 66 -7.27 -2.92 -7.77
N ILE A 67 -6.89 -3.42 -8.94
CA ILE A 67 -7.28 -2.80 -10.23
C ILE A 67 -8.71 -3.18 -10.60
N GLY A 68 -9.18 -4.36 -10.18
CA GLY A 68 -10.44 -4.98 -10.58
C GLY A 68 -11.68 -4.52 -9.82
N LEU A 69 -11.64 -3.33 -9.18
CA LEU A 69 -12.77 -2.78 -8.44
C LEU A 69 -14.04 -2.67 -9.33
N PRO A 70 -15.24 -2.93 -8.79
CA PRO A 70 -16.48 -2.97 -9.55
C PRO A 70 -17.02 -1.58 -9.94
N ASP A 71 -16.74 -0.55 -9.15
CA ASP A 71 -17.39 0.78 -9.27
C ASP A 71 -16.62 1.76 -10.16
N LEU A 72 -15.29 1.74 -10.08
CA LEU A 72 -14.35 2.60 -10.81
C LEU A 72 -13.13 1.77 -11.16
N SER A 73 -12.48 2.06 -12.29
CA SER A 73 -11.24 1.36 -12.60
C SER A 73 -10.18 1.74 -11.56
N GLY A 74 -9.45 0.78 -10.99
CA GLY A 74 -8.36 1.10 -10.05
C GLY A 74 -7.30 2.06 -10.65
N TYR A 75 -7.23 2.12 -11.98
CA TYR A 75 -6.49 3.15 -12.72
C TYR A 75 -6.96 4.58 -12.45
N GLU A 76 -8.27 4.82 -12.52
CA GLU A 76 -8.88 6.13 -12.26
C GLU A 76 -8.71 6.51 -10.79
N VAL A 77 -8.86 5.54 -9.89
CA VAL A 77 -8.60 5.73 -8.46
C VAL A 77 -7.17 6.19 -8.22
N CYS A 78 -6.18 5.55 -8.86
CA CYS A 78 -4.79 5.96 -8.75
C CYS A 78 -4.56 7.40 -9.25
N VAL A 79 -5.18 7.78 -10.36
CA VAL A 79 -5.09 9.16 -10.88
C VAL A 79 -5.64 10.17 -9.87
N GLU A 80 -6.81 9.90 -9.28
CA GLU A 80 -7.40 10.76 -8.25
C GLU A 80 -6.54 10.82 -6.98
N MET A 81 -5.98 9.69 -6.54
CA MET A 81 -5.02 9.66 -5.44
C MET A 81 -3.81 10.55 -5.76
N ARG A 82 -3.21 10.44 -6.95
CA ARG A 82 -2.05 11.26 -7.34
C ARG A 82 -2.33 12.75 -7.47
N ARG A 83 -3.58 13.16 -7.69
CA ARG A 83 -4.00 14.57 -7.65
C ARG A 83 -4.06 15.13 -6.23
N SER A 84 -4.14 14.27 -5.22
CA SER A 84 -4.16 14.66 -3.82
C SER A 84 -2.75 14.80 -3.23
N GLU A 85 -2.58 15.69 -2.24
CA GLU A 85 -1.30 15.87 -1.53
C GLU A 85 -0.84 14.58 -0.82
N TRP A 86 -1.76 13.81 -0.23
CA TRP A 86 -1.41 12.58 0.47
C TRP A 86 -1.00 11.49 -0.52
N GLY A 87 -1.75 11.32 -1.61
CA GLY A 87 -1.48 10.29 -2.60
C GLY A 87 -0.24 10.60 -3.44
N ALA A 88 0.16 11.87 -3.60
CA ALA A 88 1.45 12.22 -4.21
C ALA A 88 2.66 11.70 -3.41
N ASN A 89 2.52 11.57 -2.08
CA ASN A 89 3.59 11.11 -1.19
C ASN A 89 3.54 9.59 -0.92
N ALA A 90 2.36 8.98 -1.01
CA ALA A 90 2.17 7.56 -0.77
C ALA A 90 2.86 6.69 -1.83
N PHE A 91 3.37 5.52 -1.42
CA PHE A 91 3.83 4.48 -2.34
C PHE A 91 2.63 3.65 -2.82
N ILE A 92 2.21 3.77 -4.08
CA ILE A 92 0.99 3.13 -4.59
C ILE A 92 1.35 1.88 -5.39
N VAL A 93 0.88 0.74 -4.87
CA VAL A 93 1.09 -0.60 -5.43
C VAL A 93 -0.21 -1.06 -6.08
N ALA A 94 -0.17 -1.25 -7.39
CA ALA A 94 -1.25 -1.92 -8.10
C ALA A 94 -1.18 -3.43 -7.84
N VAL A 95 -2.31 -4.01 -7.41
CA VAL A 95 -2.49 -5.44 -7.22
C VAL A 95 -3.52 -5.91 -8.23
N THR A 96 -3.16 -6.82 -9.13
CA THR A 96 -4.06 -7.21 -10.24
C THR A 96 -4.21 -8.72 -10.36
N GLY A 97 -5.44 -9.20 -10.46
CA GLY A 97 -5.73 -10.58 -10.88
C GLY A 97 -5.77 -10.76 -12.40
N ARG A 98 -5.75 -9.67 -13.18
CA ARG A 98 -5.82 -9.68 -14.64
C ARG A 98 -4.44 -9.47 -15.26
N SER A 99 -4.12 -10.29 -16.25
CA SER A 99 -2.83 -10.31 -16.95
C SER A 99 -2.89 -9.71 -18.35
N GLU A 100 -3.95 -8.97 -18.69
CA GLU A 100 -4.11 -8.43 -20.04
C GLU A 100 -3.08 -7.33 -20.35
N THR A 101 -2.41 -7.47 -21.49
CA THR A 101 -1.29 -6.63 -21.90
C THR A 101 -1.70 -5.19 -22.20
N SER A 102 -2.98 -4.96 -22.55
CA SER A 102 -3.58 -3.62 -22.73
C SER A 102 -3.67 -2.83 -21.43
N ASP A 103 -3.90 -3.53 -20.31
CA ASP A 103 -3.98 -2.92 -18.97
C ASP A 103 -2.59 -2.45 -18.52
N MET A 104 -1.51 -3.17 -18.85
CA MET A 104 -0.14 -2.77 -18.49
C MET A 104 0.33 -1.46 -19.15
N LEU A 105 -0.14 -1.16 -20.38
CA LEU A 105 0.18 0.10 -21.06
C LEU A 105 -0.51 1.29 -20.39
N ARG A 106 -1.78 1.13 -19.98
CA ARG A 106 -2.49 2.14 -19.18
C ARG A 106 -1.88 2.31 -17.80
N ALA A 107 -1.46 1.20 -17.19
CA ALA A 107 -0.85 1.19 -15.86
C ALA A 107 0.45 2.01 -15.80
N ALA A 108 1.24 1.99 -16.87
CA ALA A 108 2.48 2.75 -16.98
C ALA A 108 2.27 4.28 -16.96
N GLU A 109 1.07 4.76 -17.31
CA GLU A 109 0.76 6.20 -17.38
C GLU A 109 -0.01 6.72 -16.15
N THR A 110 -0.53 5.82 -15.30
CA THR A 110 -1.43 6.19 -14.18
C THR A 110 -0.75 6.54 -12.85
N GLY A 111 0.59 6.46 -12.80
CA GLY A 111 1.36 6.91 -11.63
C GLY A 111 1.50 5.89 -10.50
N PHE A 112 1.28 4.59 -10.75
CA PHE A 112 1.65 3.54 -9.79
C PHE A 112 3.18 3.44 -9.63
N ASP A 113 3.65 3.20 -8.41
CA ASP A 113 5.08 2.94 -8.16
C ASP A 113 5.46 1.48 -8.43
N ARG A 114 4.52 0.55 -8.25
CA ARG A 114 4.75 -0.89 -8.42
C ARG A 114 3.50 -1.60 -8.91
N HIS A 115 3.71 -2.63 -9.74
CA HIS A 115 2.66 -3.53 -10.19
C HIS A 115 2.96 -4.95 -9.72
N VAL A 116 1.93 -5.62 -9.21
CA VAL A 116 2.02 -7.00 -8.70
C VAL A 116 0.81 -7.79 -9.15
N SER A 117 1.05 -8.96 -9.74
CA SER A 117 -0.02 -9.92 -10.04
C SER A 117 -0.45 -10.68 -8.79
N LYS A 118 -1.75 -10.94 -8.64
CA LYS A 118 -2.28 -11.91 -7.68
C LYS A 118 -1.99 -13.34 -8.19
N PRO A 119 -1.63 -14.29 -7.31
CA PRO A 119 -1.42 -14.12 -5.87
C PRO A 119 -0.10 -13.41 -5.56
N MET A 120 -0.14 -12.45 -4.64
CA MET A 120 1.07 -11.77 -4.16
C MET A 120 1.80 -12.67 -3.16
N GLY A 121 2.98 -13.14 -3.54
CA GLY A 121 3.83 -13.92 -2.65
C GLY A 121 4.47 -13.07 -1.54
N PHE A 122 4.76 -13.71 -0.41
CA PHE A 122 5.41 -13.08 0.75
C PHE A 122 6.75 -12.41 0.40
N GLY A 123 7.53 -13.00 -0.51
CA GLY A 123 8.80 -12.41 -0.98
C GLY A 123 8.59 -11.04 -1.63
N THR A 124 7.66 -10.95 -2.57
CA THR A 124 7.29 -9.70 -3.26
C THR A 124 6.76 -8.66 -2.31
N LEU A 125 5.89 -9.06 -1.37
CA LEU A 125 5.37 -8.15 -0.36
C LEU A 125 6.50 -7.59 0.52
N ARG A 126 7.44 -8.42 0.97
CA ARG A 126 8.60 -7.95 1.74
C ARG A 126 9.50 -6.99 0.98
N GLU A 127 9.69 -7.20 -0.31
CA GLU A 127 10.47 -6.27 -1.15
C GLU A 127 9.81 -4.89 -1.20
N ILE A 128 8.49 -4.86 -1.39
CA ILE A 128 7.69 -3.63 -1.40
C ILE A 128 7.82 -2.90 -0.06
N LEU A 129 7.60 -3.60 1.05
CA LEU A 129 7.64 -2.99 2.38
C LEU A 129 9.03 -2.42 2.70
N ARG A 130 10.11 -3.11 2.30
CA ARG A 130 11.47 -2.59 2.44
C ARG A 130 11.67 -1.28 1.67
N THR A 131 11.11 -1.18 0.46
CA THR A 131 11.14 0.06 -0.33
C THR A 131 10.41 1.20 0.40
N VAL A 132 9.24 0.92 0.97
CA VAL A 132 8.46 1.90 1.75
C VAL A 132 9.24 2.36 2.99
N GLU A 133 9.79 1.42 3.77
CA GLU A 133 10.61 1.71 4.95
C GLU A 133 11.83 2.57 4.63
N THR A 134 12.49 2.31 3.50
CA THR A 134 13.66 3.11 3.06
C THR A 134 13.27 4.53 2.65
N ARG A 135 12.04 4.74 2.14
CA ARG A 135 11.54 6.07 1.74
C ARG A 135 11.08 6.90 2.93
N ALA A 136 10.68 6.25 4.03
CA ALA A 136 10.20 6.90 5.24
C ALA A 136 11.32 7.20 6.26
N ALA A 137 12.52 6.65 6.05
CA ALA A 137 13.72 6.88 6.85
C ALA A 137 14.45 8.17 6.46
#